data_AF-A0A0G0ECN0-F1
#
_entry.id   AF-A0A0G0ECN0-F1
#
_cell.length_a   1.000
_cell.length_b   1.000
_cell.length_c   1.000
_cell.angle_alpha   90.00
_cell.angle_beta   90.00
_cell.angle_gamma   90.00
#
_symmetry.space_group_name_H-M   'P 1'
#
loop_
_entity.id
_entity.type
_entity.pdbx_description
1 polymer ?
#
loop_
_entity_poly.entity_id
_entity_poly.type
_entity_poly.pdbx_seq_one_letter_code
_entity_poly.pdbx_strand_id
1 'polypeptide(L)'
;MFSILRNVVLGLLALGLLVGIFFGVIAGILVVRNLNNPQPVIVQQSPAINPVNPVVANPVSAPASDCTNRAKEIGAPEEVVSAICDAVPGGNGVSMRLPVGTKVTIGTITFDAEDRVWFLQGFTTPLMANYAFEYAGAETALFDAPFVVGSELGWGKDGTRVPFKICWDVTSDGCIPPTELFPTK
;
A
#
# COMPACT_ATOMS: atom_id res chain seq x y z
N MET A 1 -13.86 70.21 -11.45
CA MET A 1 -12.64 69.40 -11.66
C MET A 1 -12.61 68.11 -10.83
N PHE A 2 -12.87 68.17 -9.51
CA PHE A 2 -12.83 66.98 -8.62
C PHE A 2 -13.83 65.85 -8.96
N SER A 3 -15.03 66.17 -9.46
CA SER A 3 -16.03 65.14 -9.83
C SER A 3 -15.60 64.28 -11.04
N ILE A 4 -14.92 64.88 -12.01
CA ILE A 4 -14.43 64.18 -13.21
C ILE A 4 -13.30 63.22 -12.80
N LEU A 5 -12.37 63.67 -11.95
CA LEU A 5 -11.27 62.84 -11.46
C LEU A 5 -11.78 61.62 -10.67
N ARG A 6 -12.81 61.80 -9.84
CA ARG A 6 -13.42 60.69 -9.08
C ARG A 6 -14.03 59.63 -9.99
N ASN A 7 -14.74 60.04 -11.04
CA ASN A 7 -15.37 59.11 -11.98
C ASN A 7 -14.33 58.36 -12.82
N VAL A 8 -13.21 59.01 -13.17
CA VAL A 8 -12.10 58.36 -13.88
C VAL A 8 -11.42 57.30 -13.00
N VAL A 9 -11.16 57.61 -11.72
CA VAL A 9 -10.55 56.65 -10.79
C VAL A 9 -11.45 55.45 -10.55
N LEU A 10 -12.76 55.66 -10.34
CA LEU A 10 -13.71 54.57 -10.17
C LEU A 10 -13.84 53.70 -11.44
N GLY A 11 -13.79 54.31 -12.63
CA GLY A 11 -13.79 53.59 -13.90
C GLY A 11 -12.57 52.69 -14.08
N LEU A 12 -11.37 53.17 -13.72
CA LEU A 12 -10.14 52.39 -13.80
C LEU A 12 -10.12 51.21 -12.81
N LEU A 13 -10.64 51.42 -11.59
CA LEU A 13 -10.77 50.34 -10.60
C LEU A 13 -11.76 49.26 -11.04
N ALA A 14 -12.91 49.66 -11.59
CA ALA A 14 -13.90 48.71 -12.12
C ALA A 14 -13.35 47.93 -13.32
N LEU A 15 -12.60 48.59 -14.22
CA LEU A 15 -11.95 47.92 -15.35
C LEU A 15 -10.90 46.91 -14.88
N GLY A 16 -10.07 47.26 -13.90
CA GLY A 16 -9.08 46.34 -13.33
C GLY A 16 -9.72 45.10 -12.69
N LEU A 17 -10.83 45.28 -11.97
CA LEU A 17 -11.57 44.18 -11.37
C LEU A 17 -12.15 43.22 -12.43
N LEU A 18 -12.75 43.77 -13.49
CA LEU A 18 -13.33 42.98 -14.58
C LEU A 18 -12.26 42.18 -15.34
N VAL A 19 -11.10 42.77 -15.57
CA VAL A 19 -9.96 42.07 -16.20
C VAL A 19 -9.46 40.94 -15.31
N GLY A 20 -9.32 41.16 -14.00
CA GLY A 20 -8.88 40.13 -13.05
C GLY A 20 -9.83 38.91 -13.02
N ILE A 21 -11.14 39.16 -12.98
CA ILE A 21 -12.16 38.09 -13.02
C ILE A 21 -12.08 37.31 -14.33
N PHE A 22 -11.95 37.99 -15.47
CA PHE A 22 -11.87 37.35 -16.78
C PHE A 22 -10.67 36.39 -16.90
N PHE A 23 -9.48 36.83 -16.47
CA PHE A 23 -8.29 35.96 -16.48
C PHE A 23 -8.41 34.80 -15.48
N GLY A 24 -8.98 35.04 -14.30
CA GLY A 24 -9.21 33.98 -13.30
C GLY A 24 -10.13 32.87 -13.80
N VAL A 25 -11.22 33.23 -14.49
CA VAL A 25 -12.15 32.26 -15.08
C VAL A 25 -11.50 31.47 -16.22
N ILE A 26 -10.73 32.11 -17.09
CA ILE A 26 -10.02 31.42 -18.18
C ILE A 26 -8.98 30.43 -17.63
N ALA A 27 -8.21 30.82 -16.62
CA ALA A 27 -7.23 29.95 -15.99
C ALA A 27 -7.90 28.73 -15.34
N GLY A 28 -9.03 28.93 -14.62
CA GLY A 28 -9.81 27.85 -14.03
C GLY A 28 -10.34 26.85 -15.08
N ILE A 29 -10.87 27.34 -16.20
CA ILE A 29 -11.36 26.49 -17.30
C ILE A 29 -10.21 25.69 -17.94
N LEU A 30 -9.03 26.29 -18.12
CA LEU A 30 -7.87 25.59 -18.68
C LEU A 30 -7.36 24.47 -17.76
N VAL A 31 -7.34 24.69 -16.45
CA VAL A 31 -6.92 23.66 -15.48
C VAL A 31 -7.90 22.48 -15.46
N VAL A 32 -9.21 22.74 -15.46
CA VAL A 32 -10.24 21.68 -15.49
C VAL A 32 -10.17 20.88 -16.80
N ARG A 33 -9.90 21.53 -17.94
CA ARG A 33 -9.71 20.83 -19.22
C ARG A 33 -8.44 19.98 -19.26
N ASN A 34 -7.36 20.40 -18.60
CA ASN A 34 -6.11 19.64 -18.57
C ASN A 34 -6.22 18.38 -17.67
N LEU A 35 -7.00 18.43 -16.59
CA LEU A 35 -7.25 17.28 -15.71
C LEU A 35 -8.20 16.23 -16.34
N ASN A 36 -9.07 16.65 -17.26
CA ASN A 36 -10.03 15.77 -17.93
C ASN A 36 -9.57 15.28 -19.31
N ASN A 37 -8.29 15.43 -19.66
CA ASN A 37 -7.76 14.90 -20.90
C ASN A 37 -7.17 13.51 -20.63
N PRO A 38 -7.91 12.41 -20.84
CA PRO A 38 -7.34 11.08 -20.75
C PRO A 38 -6.22 10.99 -21.77
N GLN A 39 -4.99 10.76 -21.30
CA GLN A 39 -3.90 10.46 -22.22
C GLN A 39 -4.31 9.21 -23.02
N PRO A 40 -4.15 9.22 -24.36
CA PRO A 40 -4.27 7.99 -25.11
C PRO A 40 -3.17 7.06 -24.63
N VAL A 41 -3.55 5.99 -23.94
CA VAL A 41 -2.66 4.87 -23.64
C VAL A 41 -2.19 4.34 -24.99
N ILE A 42 -0.94 4.63 -25.34
CA ILE A 42 -0.28 3.96 -26.45
C ILE A 42 -0.08 2.52 -25.99
N VAL A 43 -1.05 1.67 -26.35
CA VAL A 43 -0.90 0.22 -26.26
C VAL A 43 0.17 -0.13 -27.29
N GLN A 44 1.40 -0.30 -26.81
CA GLN A 44 2.47 -0.92 -27.57
C GLN A 44 1.98 -2.34 -27.90
N GLN A 45 1.50 -2.53 -29.13
CA GLN A 45 1.10 -3.84 -29.64
C GLN A 45 2.34 -4.74 -29.65
N SER A 46 2.49 -5.52 -28.59
CA SER A 46 3.29 -6.73 -28.61
C SER A 46 2.69 -7.67 -29.68
N PRO A 47 3.51 -8.37 -30.48
CA PRO A 47 3.02 -9.19 -31.58
C PRO A 47 2.02 -10.24 -31.08
N ALA A 48 0.98 -10.46 -31.88
CA ALA A 48 -0.15 -11.33 -31.61
C ALA A 48 0.29 -12.72 -31.13
N ILE A 49 0.06 -13.00 -29.84
CA ILE A 49 0.05 -14.35 -29.30
C ILE A 49 -1.37 -14.87 -29.49
N ASN A 50 -1.49 -16.04 -30.11
CA ASN A 50 -2.75 -16.76 -30.33
C ASN A 50 -3.67 -16.75 -29.10
N PRO A 51 -5.01 -16.79 -29.26
CA PRO A 51 -5.94 -16.84 -28.16
C PRO A 51 -5.79 -18.18 -27.42
N VAL A 52 -4.90 -18.22 -26.45
CA VAL A 52 -4.94 -19.22 -25.38
C VAL A 52 -6.07 -18.78 -24.47
N ASN A 53 -7.06 -19.65 -24.36
CA ASN A 53 -8.12 -19.67 -23.37
C ASN A 53 -7.74 -18.89 -22.08
N PRO A 54 -8.62 -18.06 -21.50
CA PRO A 54 -8.36 -17.53 -20.17
C PRO A 54 -8.34 -18.71 -19.21
N VAL A 55 -7.15 -19.23 -18.92
CA VAL A 55 -6.92 -19.99 -17.70
C VAL A 55 -7.15 -18.95 -16.62
N VAL A 56 -8.37 -18.96 -16.09
CA VAL A 56 -8.63 -18.51 -14.74
C VAL A 56 -7.54 -19.17 -13.91
N ALA A 57 -6.53 -18.40 -13.52
CA ALA A 57 -5.58 -18.82 -12.53
C ALA A 57 -6.40 -18.90 -11.24
N ASN A 58 -7.10 -20.02 -11.07
CA ASN A 58 -7.45 -20.49 -9.74
C ASN A 58 -6.15 -20.41 -8.94
N PRO A 59 -6.13 -19.78 -7.75
CA PRO A 59 -4.96 -19.88 -6.90
C PRO A 59 -4.68 -21.37 -6.79
N VAL A 60 -3.52 -21.78 -7.31
CA VAL A 60 -3.08 -23.17 -7.24
C VAL A 60 -2.87 -23.40 -5.76
N SER A 61 -3.90 -23.91 -5.09
CA SER A 61 -3.79 -24.40 -3.73
C SER A 61 -2.70 -25.47 -3.80
N ALA A 62 -1.52 -25.13 -3.29
CA ALA A 62 -0.46 -26.10 -3.12
C ALA A 62 -1.05 -27.31 -2.39
N PRO A 63 -0.65 -28.55 -2.73
CA PRO A 63 -1.07 -29.72 -1.96
C PRO A 63 -0.90 -29.43 -0.45
N ALA A 64 -1.83 -29.82 0.41
CA ALA A 64 -1.77 -29.48 1.85
C ALA A 64 -0.43 -29.90 2.52
N SER A 65 0.19 -30.97 2.02
CA SER A 65 1.53 -31.42 2.41
C SER A 65 2.65 -30.45 2.00
N ASP A 66 2.50 -29.75 0.88
CA ASP A 66 3.43 -28.72 0.40
C ASP A 66 3.28 -27.43 1.23
N CYS A 67 2.05 -27.04 1.57
CA CYS A 67 1.80 -25.89 2.44
C CYS A 67 2.47 -26.04 3.82
N THR A 68 2.26 -27.20 4.46
CA THR A 68 2.83 -27.46 5.80
C THR A 68 4.36 -27.41 5.79
N ASN A 69 4.99 -27.93 4.73
CA ASN A 69 6.45 -27.90 4.61
C ASN A 69 6.97 -26.49 4.39
N ARG A 70 6.36 -25.72 3.47
CA ARG A 70 6.71 -24.30 3.25
C ARG A 70 6.54 -23.46 4.51
N ALA A 71 5.49 -23.70 5.29
CA ALA A 71 5.27 -23.02 6.57
C ALA A 71 6.37 -23.34 7.60
N LYS A 72 6.82 -24.60 7.66
CA LYS A 72 7.93 -25.00 8.52
C LYS A 72 9.27 -24.42 8.06
N GLU A 73 9.50 -24.31 6.75
CA GLU A 73 10.71 -23.72 6.18
C GLU A 73 10.88 -22.25 6.57
N ILE A 74 9.78 -21.51 6.70
CA ILE A 74 9.78 -20.12 7.18
C ILE A 74 9.70 -20.01 8.70
N GLY A 75 9.72 -21.14 9.42
CA GLY A 75 9.73 -21.21 10.88
C GLY A 75 8.40 -20.88 11.55
N ALA A 76 7.27 -21.09 10.87
CA ALA A 76 5.95 -20.85 11.46
C ALA A 76 5.64 -21.85 12.61
N PRO A 77 5.12 -21.39 13.76
CA PRO A 77 4.67 -22.26 14.84
C PRO A 77 3.43 -23.07 14.43
N GLU A 78 3.20 -24.21 15.08
CA GLU A 78 2.15 -25.16 14.70
C GLU A 78 0.76 -24.52 14.65
N GLU A 79 0.41 -23.64 15.60
CA GLU A 79 -0.87 -22.93 15.57
C GLU A 79 -1.03 -22.01 14.36
N VAL A 80 0.06 -21.43 13.86
CA VAL A 80 0.06 -20.55 12.68
C VAL A 80 0.05 -21.37 11.39
N VAL A 81 0.71 -22.54 11.38
CA VAL A 81 0.70 -23.46 10.23
C VAL A 81 -0.74 -23.84 9.89
N SER A 82 -1.53 -24.27 10.87
CA SER A 82 -2.95 -24.57 10.65
C SER A 82 -3.72 -23.35 10.15
N ALA A 83 -3.47 -22.17 10.71
CA ALA A 83 -4.15 -20.96 10.25
C ALA A 83 -3.83 -20.58 8.80
N ILE A 84 -2.64 -20.90 8.30
CA ILE A 84 -2.26 -20.64 6.90
C ILE A 84 -2.77 -21.75 5.97
N CYS A 85 -2.59 -23.01 6.36
CA CYS A 85 -2.79 -24.15 5.48
C CYS A 85 -4.23 -24.69 5.45
N ASP A 86 -4.98 -24.49 6.54
CA ASP A 86 -6.38 -24.93 6.63
C ASP A 86 -7.36 -23.79 6.29
N ALA A 87 -6.82 -22.63 5.89
CA ALA A 87 -7.64 -21.48 5.53
C ALA A 87 -8.52 -21.77 4.31
N VAL A 88 -9.78 -21.34 4.39
CA VAL A 88 -10.71 -21.44 3.26
C VAL A 88 -10.46 -20.24 2.34
N PRO A 89 -10.09 -20.47 1.05
CA PRO A 89 -9.83 -19.37 0.14
C PRO A 89 -11.03 -18.43 0.02
N GLY A 90 -10.82 -17.17 0.36
CA GLY A 90 -11.74 -16.07 0.13
C GLY A 90 -11.24 -15.31 -1.09
N GLY A 91 -12.08 -15.12 -2.11
CA GLY A 91 -11.70 -14.59 -3.42
C GLY A 91 -11.17 -13.14 -3.46
N ASN A 92 -10.75 -12.57 -2.33
CA ASN A 92 -10.34 -11.17 -2.18
C ASN A 92 -8.83 -10.93 -2.41
N GLY A 93 -8.02 -12.00 -2.49
CA GLY A 93 -6.57 -11.87 -2.66
C GLY A 93 -5.88 -11.19 -1.47
N VAL A 94 -4.60 -10.85 -1.61
CA VAL A 94 -3.89 -10.04 -0.60
C VAL A 94 -4.34 -8.59 -0.73
N SER A 95 -4.72 -7.96 0.38
CA SER A 95 -5.16 -6.57 0.37
C SER A 95 -4.04 -5.62 -0.10
N MET A 96 -4.39 -4.42 -0.55
CA MET A 96 -3.41 -3.32 -0.63
C MET A 96 -3.03 -2.84 0.78
N ARG A 97 -2.02 -1.96 0.89
CA ARG A 97 -1.60 -1.32 2.15
C ARG A 97 -2.83 -0.75 2.88
N LEU A 98 -3.06 -1.23 4.11
CA LEU A 98 -4.24 -0.89 4.89
C LEU A 98 -4.09 0.45 5.62
N PRO A 99 -5.18 1.23 5.76
CA PRO A 99 -5.15 2.45 6.54
C PRO A 99 -5.07 2.17 8.04
N VAL A 100 -4.58 3.16 8.80
CA VAL A 100 -4.54 3.15 10.27
C VAL A 100 -5.96 2.95 10.83
N GLY A 101 -6.07 2.17 11.91
CA GLY A 101 -7.34 1.86 12.56
C GLY A 101 -8.13 0.71 11.92
N THR A 102 -7.64 0.15 10.80
CA THR A 102 -8.25 -1.04 10.18
C THR A 102 -8.09 -2.25 11.09
N LYS A 103 -9.18 -3.00 11.31
CA LYS A 103 -9.14 -4.30 11.99
C LYS A 103 -8.74 -5.36 10.98
N VAL A 104 -7.69 -6.11 11.31
CA VAL A 104 -7.11 -7.15 10.46
C VAL A 104 -7.34 -8.50 11.11
N THR A 105 -7.94 -9.42 10.36
CA THR A 105 -8.24 -10.77 10.86
C THR A 105 -6.97 -11.59 10.96
N ILE A 106 -6.20 -11.63 9.88
CA ILE A 106 -4.88 -12.25 9.78
C ILE A 106 -4.07 -11.48 8.75
N GLY A 107 -2.83 -11.16 9.07
CA GLY A 107 -2.01 -10.46 8.11
C GLY A 107 -0.64 -10.04 8.61
N THR A 108 0.05 -9.27 7.77
CA THR A 108 1.36 -8.74 8.12
C THR A 108 1.32 -7.27 8.48
N ILE A 109 2.28 -6.87 9.30
CA ILE A 109 2.59 -5.49 9.63
C ILE A 109 4.11 -5.31 9.72
N THR A 110 4.61 -4.15 9.28
CA THR A 110 5.97 -3.70 9.57
C THR A 110 5.97 -2.25 10.05
N PHE A 111 7.09 -1.82 10.60
CA PHE A 111 7.36 -0.44 11.00
C PHE A 111 8.53 0.14 10.20
N ASP A 112 8.63 1.46 10.16
CA ASP A 112 9.73 2.13 9.46
C ASP A 112 11.08 1.78 10.07
N ALA A 113 12.10 1.65 9.21
CA ALA A 113 13.48 1.38 9.59
C ALA A 113 13.69 0.09 10.42
N GLU A 114 12.84 -0.91 10.22
CA GLU A 114 12.95 -2.22 10.87
C GLU A 114 13.35 -3.32 9.89
N ASP A 115 13.92 -4.40 10.44
CA ASP A 115 14.14 -5.69 9.76
C ASP A 115 13.12 -6.75 10.15
N ARG A 116 12.04 -6.37 10.81
CA ARG A 116 11.01 -7.27 11.34
C ARG A 116 9.68 -7.09 10.63
N VAL A 117 9.04 -8.20 10.32
CA VAL A 117 7.66 -8.25 9.82
C VAL A 117 6.88 -9.18 10.75
N TRP A 118 5.76 -8.70 11.28
CA TRP A 118 4.93 -9.50 12.16
C TRP A 118 3.79 -10.09 11.35
N PHE A 119 3.60 -11.41 11.42
CA PHE A 119 2.42 -12.09 10.90
C PHE A 119 1.51 -12.47 12.07
N LEU A 120 0.41 -11.74 12.22
CA LEU A 120 -0.43 -11.78 13.42
C LEU A 120 -1.91 -11.97 13.06
N GLN A 121 -2.67 -12.41 14.05
CA GLN A 121 -4.12 -12.50 13.99
C GLN A 121 -4.76 -11.42 14.88
N GLY A 122 -5.89 -10.87 14.43
CA GLY A 122 -6.77 -10.03 15.24
C GLY A 122 -6.16 -8.72 15.72
N PHE A 123 -5.38 -8.03 14.87
CA PHE A 123 -4.75 -6.76 15.24
C PHE A 123 -5.47 -5.55 14.60
N THR A 124 -5.19 -4.36 15.13
CA THR A 124 -5.62 -3.10 14.51
C THR A 124 -4.39 -2.39 13.99
N THR A 125 -4.41 -1.93 12.73
CA THR A 125 -3.29 -1.20 12.13
C THR A 125 -2.95 0.03 12.98
N PRO A 126 -1.79 0.08 13.65
CA PRO A 126 -1.41 1.19 14.49
C PRO A 126 -0.95 2.38 13.63
N LEU A 127 -0.95 3.56 14.23
CA LEU A 127 -0.51 4.80 13.55
C LEU A 127 0.95 4.73 13.07
N MET A 128 1.78 3.96 13.77
CA MET A 128 3.21 3.86 13.51
C MET A 128 3.59 2.79 12.48
N ALA A 129 2.64 2.01 11.98
CA ALA A 129 2.91 1.02 10.94
C ALA A 129 3.39 1.70 9.67
N ASN A 130 4.47 1.18 9.07
CA ASN A 130 4.79 1.55 7.70
C ASN A 130 3.73 0.93 6.79
N TYR A 131 3.72 -0.39 6.64
CA TYR A 131 2.68 -1.08 5.89
C TYR A 131 2.01 -2.18 6.72
N ALA A 132 0.75 -2.43 6.41
CA ALA A 132 -0.01 -3.56 6.88
C ALA A 132 -0.82 -4.15 5.72
N PHE A 133 -0.89 -5.47 5.67
CA PHE A 133 -1.58 -6.24 4.62
C PHE A 133 -2.45 -7.31 5.27
N GLU A 134 -3.67 -7.47 4.79
CA GLU A 134 -4.55 -8.56 5.20
C GLU A 134 -4.46 -9.72 4.21
N TYR A 135 -4.40 -10.92 4.79
CA TYR A 135 -4.28 -12.20 4.07
C TYR A 135 -5.53 -13.07 4.28
N ALA A 136 -6.61 -12.55 4.86
CA ALA A 136 -7.82 -13.31 5.11
C ALA A 136 -8.39 -13.91 3.81
N GLY A 137 -8.42 -15.24 3.71
CA GLY A 137 -8.82 -15.98 2.52
C GLY A 137 -7.75 -16.09 1.42
N ALA A 138 -6.53 -15.61 1.67
CA ALA A 138 -5.37 -15.69 0.79
C ALA A 138 -4.10 -15.99 1.58
N GLU A 139 -4.20 -16.72 2.68
CA GLU A 139 -3.15 -16.92 3.68
C GLU A 139 -1.91 -17.59 3.07
N THR A 140 -2.11 -18.53 2.14
CA THR A 140 -1.00 -19.19 1.43
C THR A 140 -0.18 -18.24 0.56
N ALA A 141 -0.72 -17.07 0.19
CA ALA A 141 0.03 -16.04 -0.52
C ALA A 141 1.15 -15.43 0.34
N LEU A 142 1.17 -15.69 1.66
CA LEU A 142 2.29 -15.33 2.52
C LEU A 142 3.62 -15.92 1.99
N PHE A 143 3.60 -17.15 1.47
CA PHE A 143 4.83 -17.81 1.02
C PHE A 143 5.47 -17.18 -0.21
N ASP A 144 4.69 -16.37 -0.94
CA ASP A 144 5.15 -15.66 -2.13
C ASP A 144 5.40 -14.17 -1.83
N ALA A 145 5.24 -13.76 -0.56
CA ALA A 145 5.43 -12.37 -0.17
C ALA A 145 6.91 -11.94 -0.33
N PRO A 146 7.19 -10.71 -0.78
CA PRO A 146 8.56 -10.26 -1.08
C PRO A 146 9.56 -10.40 0.07
N PHE A 147 9.11 -10.18 1.30
CA PHE A 147 9.92 -10.31 2.52
C PHE A 147 10.18 -11.78 2.92
N VAL A 148 9.38 -12.73 2.43
CA VAL A 148 9.60 -14.17 2.63
C VAL A 148 10.58 -14.71 1.59
N VAL A 149 10.39 -14.36 0.32
CA VAL A 149 11.24 -14.84 -0.78
C VAL A 149 12.58 -14.10 -0.89
N GLY A 150 12.79 -13.05 -0.08
CA GLY A 150 14.02 -12.27 -0.01
C GLY A 150 14.20 -11.27 -1.16
N SER A 151 13.14 -10.95 -1.90
CA SER A 151 13.17 -9.92 -2.95
C SER A 151 13.05 -8.50 -2.38
N GLU A 152 12.57 -8.37 -1.13
CA GLU A 152 12.62 -7.14 -0.34
C GLU A 152 13.45 -7.36 0.94
N LEU A 153 14.18 -6.32 1.34
CA LEU A 153 15.03 -6.32 2.54
C LEU A 153 14.52 -5.33 3.58
N GLY A 154 14.85 -5.58 4.84
CA GLY A 154 14.66 -4.67 5.95
C GLY A 154 15.85 -3.76 6.20
N TRP A 155 15.80 -3.01 7.29
CA TRP A 155 16.90 -2.18 7.76
C TRP A 155 17.42 -2.71 9.09
N GLY A 156 18.69 -3.11 9.11
CA GLY A 156 19.39 -3.50 10.32
C GLY A 156 19.67 -2.30 11.22
N LYS A 157 20.01 -2.56 12.49
CA LYS A 157 20.30 -1.52 13.50
C LYS A 157 21.46 -0.59 13.13
N ASP A 158 22.39 -1.06 12.30
CA ASP A 158 23.53 -0.30 11.78
C ASP A 158 23.20 0.50 10.52
N GLY A 159 21.95 0.45 10.04
CA GLY A 159 21.51 1.10 8.81
C GLY A 159 21.86 0.32 7.54
N THR A 160 22.30 -0.94 7.65
CA THR A 160 22.51 -1.80 6.48
C THR A 160 21.21 -2.48 6.05
N ARG A 161 21.18 -3.00 4.82
CA ARG A 161 20.04 -3.77 4.30
C ARG A 161 20.24 -5.24 4.64
N VAL A 162 19.25 -5.84 5.31
CA VAL A 162 19.30 -7.24 5.78
C VAL A 162 18.00 -7.97 5.45
N PRO A 163 18.01 -9.31 5.31
CA PRO A 163 16.78 -10.08 5.14
C PRO A 163 15.80 -9.81 6.28
N PHE A 164 14.50 -9.81 5.97
CA PHE A 164 13.48 -9.66 7.01
C PHE A 164 13.43 -10.88 7.93
N LYS A 165 13.21 -10.64 9.22
CA LYS A 165 12.84 -11.63 10.22
C LYS A 165 11.32 -11.62 10.39
N ILE A 166 10.70 -12.79 10.23
CA ILE A 166 9.28 -12.95 10.50
C ILE A 166 9.08 -13.15 12.01
N CYS A 167 8.19 -12.38 12.60
CA CYS A 167 7.76 -12.48 13.98
C CYS A 167 6.34 -13.03 14.04
N TRP A 168 6.16 -14.11 14.79
CA TRP A 168 4.87 -14.79 14.96
C TRP A 168 4.09 -14.34 16.19
N ASP A 169 4.71 -13.49 17.01
CA ASP A 169 4.15 -12.93 18.22
C ASP A 169 4.75 -11.52 18.50
N VAL A 170 4.25 -10.86 19.55
CA VAL A 170 4.65 -9.48 19.93
C VAL A 170 5.34 -9.38 21.30
N THR A 171 5.66 -10.53 21.91
CA THR A 171 6.12 -10.63 23.31
C THR A 171 7.49 -11.27 23.45
N SER A 172 7.89 -12.11 22.50
CA SER A 172 9.17 -12.81 22.46
C SER A 172 10.31 -11.84 22.19
N ASP A 173 11.47 -12.14 22.77
CA ASP A 173 12.66 -11.31 22.59
C ASP A 173 13.03 -11.17 21.09
N GLY A 174 13.38 -9.95 20.71
CA GLY A 174 13.61 -9.58 19.31
C GLY A 174 12.35 -9.60 18.41
N CYS A 175 11.15 -9.77 18.97
CA CYS A 175 9.86 -9.63 18.27
C CYS A 175 8.90 -8.66 18.98
N ILE A 176 9.35 -7.95 20.01
CA ILE A 176 8.56 -6.87 20.63
C ILE A 176 8.49 -5.68 19.66
N PRO A 177 7.29 -5.22 19.24
CA PRO A 177 7.13 -4.08 18.35
C PRO A 177 7.75 -2.80 18.94
N PRO A 178 8.27 -1.90 18.10
CA PRO A 178 8.77 -0.61 18.57
C PRO A 178 7.62 0.23 19.15
N THR A 179 7.87 0.86 20.28
CA THR A 179 6.92 1.77 20.95
C THR A 179 7.21 3.25 20.69
N GLU A 180 8.35 3.57 20.09
CA GLU A 180 8.79 4.94 19.81
C GLU A 180 8.90 5.18 18.29
N LEU A 181 8.30 6.27 17.82
CA LEU A 181 8.18 6.61 16.40
C LEU A 181 9.49 7.11 15.76
N PHE A 182 10.47 7.48 16.57
CA PHE A 182 11.78 7.93 16.12
C PHE A 182 12.77 7.64 17.25
N PRO A 183 13.61 6.60 17.16
CA PRO A 183 14.68 6.44 18.12
C PRO A 183 15.64 7.63 17.93
N THR A 184 15.48 8.65 18.76
CA THR A 184 16.44 9.75 18.84
C THR A 184 17.74 9.15 19.35
N LYS A 185 18.75 9.09 18.49
CA LYS A 185 20.13 8.89 18.95
C LYS A 185 20.56 10.05 19.84
#